data_AF-A0A9E0MR10-F1
#
_entry.id   AF-A0A9E0MR10-F1
#
_cell.length_a   1.000
_cell.length_b   1.000
_cell.length_c   1.000
_cell.angle_alpha   90.00
_cell.angle_beta   90.00
_cell.angle_gamma   90.00
#
_symmetry.space_group_name_H-M   'P 1'
#
loop_
_entity.id
_entity.type
_entity.pdbx_description
1 polymer ?
#
loop_
_entity_poly.entity_id
_entity_poly.type
_entity_poly.pdbx_seq_one_letter_code
_entity_poly.pdbx_strand_id
1 'polypeptide(L)'
;MTCSTCRGAPPLCDACLDQRLAWHLGYARAAGQRWGEAVHRARPGQPWPAWDESPRLRALAHAKVADVADDPRLAEALARACAQAAARAYASPGPRPGSVSFRIGRDPLRDSASAG
;
A
#
# COMPACT_ATOMS: atom_id res chain seq x y z
N MET A 1 16.47 -18.75 5.62
CA MET A 1 16.22 -20.21 5.58
C MET A 1 15.20 -20.49 4.49
N THR A 2 15.51 -21.38 3.55
CA THR A 2 14.56 -21.89 2.56
C THR A 2 13.70 -22.96 3.24
N CYS A 3 12.37 -22.86 3.11
CA CYS A 3 11.45 -23.87 3.62
C CYS A 3 11.71 -25.22 2.95
N SER A 4 11.77 -26.32 3.69
CA SER A 4 12.00 -27.65 3.11
C SER A 4 10.85 -28.14 2.22
N THR A 5 9.62 -27.64 2.43
CA THR A 5 8.42 -28.02 1.68
C THR A 5 8.31 -27.31 0.33
N CYS A 6 8.26 -25.98 0.31
CA CYS A 6 8.08 -25.21 -0.93
C CYS A 6 9.38 -24.57 -1.45
N ARG A 7 10.49 -24.67 -0.71
CA ARG A 7 11.78 -24.03 -1.03
C ARG A 7 11.69 -22.51 -1.26
N GLY A 8 10.62 -21.87 -0.80
CA GLY A 8 10.35 -20.46 -1.01
C GLY A 8 9.84 -20.11 -2.41
N ALA A 9 9.43 -21.10 -3.21
CA ALA A 9 8.82 -20.89 -4.52
C ALA A 9 7.31 -21.21 -4.49
N PRO A 10 6.49 -20.52 -5.31
CA PRO A 10 5.09 -20.89 -5.51
C PRO A 10 4.93 -22.28 -6.14
N PRO A 11 3.86 -23.03 -5.81
CA PRO A 11 2.86 -22.71 -4.79
C PRO A 11 3.45 -22.82 -3.38
N LEU A 12 3.13 -21.85 -2.52
CA LEU A 12 3.61 -21.83 -1.14
C LEU A 12 2.86 -22.85 -0.28
N CYS A 13 3.58 -23.48 0.66
CA CYS A 13 2.92 -24.21 1.75
C CYS A 13 2.23 -23.21 2.70
N ASP A 14 1.26 -23.69 3.48
CA ASP A 14 0.44 -22.82 4.33
C ASP A 14 1.26 -21.98 5.32
N ALA A 15 2.29 -22.57 5.94
CA ALA A 15 3.18 -21.85 6.85
C ALA A 15 3.95 -20.70 6.15
N CYS A 16 4.43 -20.92 4.93
CA CYS A 16 5.10 -19.88 4.16
C CYS A 16 4.13 -18.82 3.62
N LEU A 17 2.91 -19.24 3.27
CA LEU A 17 1.84 -18.34 2.88
C LEU A 17 1.49 -17.38 4.04
N ASP A 18 1.24 -17.92 5.23
CA ASP A 18 0.90 -17.15 6.43
C ASP A 18 2.02 -16.19 6.83
N GLN A 19 3.26 -16.66 6.78
CA GLN A 19 4.42 -15.83 7.09
C GLN A 19 4.57 -14.66 6.10
N ARG A 20 4.45 -14.93 4.80
CA ARG A 20 4.52 -13.87 3.78
C ARG A 20 3.34 -12.92 3.84
N LEU A 21 2.14 -13.44 4.11
CA LEU A 21 0.96 -12.62 4.35
C LEU A 21 1.20 -11.67 5.52
N ALA A 22 1.70 -12.18 6.65
CA ALA A 22 2.01 -11.35 7.82
C ALA A 22 3.04 -10.25 7.50
N TRP A 23 4.09 -10.56 6.74
CA TRP A 23 5.09 -9.57 6.32
C TRP A 23 4.52 -8.46 5.43
N HIS A 24 3.66 -8.81 4.47
CA HIS A 24 3.15 -7.85 3.48
C HIS A 24 1.81 -7.22 3.85
N LEU A 25 1.15 -7.67 4.92
CA LEU A 25 -0.16 -7.16 5.33
C LEU A 25 -0.14 -5.66 5.64
N GLY A 26 0.93 -5.18 6.29
CA GLY A 26 1.12 -3.76 6.57
C GLY A 26 1.22 -2.92 5.29
N TYR A 27 2.01 -3.40 4.32
CA TYR A 27 2.14 -2.77 3.01
C TYR A 27 0.79 -2.71 2.28
N ALA A 28 0.08 -3.83 2.18
CA ALA A 28 -1.21 -3.90 1.49
C ALA A 28 -2.26 -2.96 2.11
N ARG A 29 -2.32 -2.88 3.44
CA ARG A 29 -3.22 -1.96 4.15
C ARG A 29 -2.87 -0.49 3.87
N ALA A 30 -1.59 -0.14 3.90
CA ALA A 30 -1.14 1.23 3.63
C ALA A 30 -1.41 1.64 2.17
N ALA A 31 -1.19 0.73 1.21
CA ALA A 31 -1.53 0.94 -0.19
C ALA A 31 -3.04 1.14 -0.38
N GLY A 32 -3.85 0.31 0.29
CA GLY A 32 -5.31 0.43 0.31
C GLY A 32 -5.76 1.78 0.86
N GLN A 33 -5.25 2.21 2.01
CA GLN A 33 -5.59 3.50 2.61
C GLN A 33 -5.35 4.67 1.65
N ARG A 34 -4.14 4.78 1.08
CA ARG A 34 -3.81 5.85 0.12
C ARG A 34 -4.73 5.83 -1.10
N TRP A 35 -5.09 4.64 -1.57
CA TRP A 35 -6.01 4.49 -2.69
C TRP A 35 -7.42 4.94 -2.33
N GLY A 36 -7.96 4.52 -1.18
CA GLY A 36 -9.27 4.94 -0.68
C GLY A 36 -9.38 6.45 -0.54
N GLU A 37 -8.37 7.09 0.06
CA GLU A 37 -8.29 8.55 0.17
C GLU A 37 -8.24 9.24 -1.20
N ALA A 38 -7.47 8.69 -2.15
CA ALA A 38 -7.40 9.24 -3.51
C ALA A 38 -8.75 9.15 -4.23
N VAL A 39 -9.46 8.03 -4.11
CA VAL A 39 -10.80 7.86 -4.71
C VAL A 39 -11.81 8.76 -4.02
N HIS A 40 -11.76 8.91 -2.70
CA HIS A 40 -12.63 9.85 -1.97
C HIS A 40 -12.46 11.28 -2.48
N ARG A 41 -11.22 11.72 -2.70
CA ARG A 41 -10.93 13.05 -3.27
C ARG A 41 -11.46 13.21 -4.68
N ALA A 42 -11.30 12.20 -5.52
CA ALA A 42 -11.70 12.26 -6.92
C ALA A 42 -13.21 12.12 -7.13
N ARG A 43 -13.88 11.35 -6.25
CA ARG A 43 -15.29 10.96 -6.37
C ARG A 43 -15.94 10.89 -4.99
N PRO A 44 -16.13 12.03 -4.31
CA PRO A 44 -16.81 12.04 -3.03
C PRO A 44 -18.29 11.63 -3.20
N GLY A 45 -18.83 10.90 -2.22
CA GLY A 45 -20.25 10.54 -2.17
C GLY A 45 -20.70 9.39 -3.08
N GLN A 46 -19.81 8.81 -3.89
CA GLN A 46 -20.13 7.58 -4.62
C GLN A 46 -20.13 6.36 -3.69
N PRO A 47 -21.00 5.38 -3.90
CA PRO A 47 -20.94 4.14 -3.14
C PRO A 47 -19.62 3.40 -3.47
N TRP A 48 -18.91 2.95 -2.43
CA TRP A 48 -17.79 2.05 -2.62
C TRP A 48 -18.33 0.65 -3.01
N PRO A 49 -17.83 0.04 -4.11
CA PRO A 49 -18.37 -1.24 -4.56
C PRO A 49 -18.04 -2.38 -3.59
N ALA A 50 -18.94 -3.36 -3.51
CA ALA A 50 -18.70 -4.59 -2.75
C ALA A 50 -17.63 -5.46 -3.44
N TRP A 51 -16.78 -6.10 -2.63
CA TRP A 51 -15.66 -6.93 -3.12
C TRP A 51 -16.11 -8.05 -4.05
N ASP A 52 -17.07 -8.85 -3.60
CA ASP A 52 -17.51 -10.06 -4.30
C ASP A 52 -18.33 -9.73 -5.57
N GLU A 53 -18.90 -8.53 -5.65
CA GLU A 53 -19.77 -8.09 -6.75
C GLU A 53 -19.04 -7.27 -7.83
N SER A 54 -17.79 -6.88 -7.59
CA SER A 54 -17.06 -5.98 -8.49
C SER A 54 -15.75 -6.58 -9.00
N PRO A 55 -15.78 -7.27 -10.17
CA PRO A 55 -14.56 -7.77 -10.82
C PRO A 55 -13.53 -6.66 -11.07
N ARG A 56 -14.00 -5.44 -11.36
CA ARG A 56 -13.14 -4.27 -11.54
C ARG A 56 -12.41 -3.87 -10.26
N LEU A 57 -13.12 -3.83 -9.12
CA LEU A 57 -12.48 -3.54 -7.84
C LEU A 57 -11.41 -4.60 -7.51
N ARG A 58 -11.72 -5.88 -7.73
CA ARG A 58 -10.79 -6.98 -7.52
C ARG A 58 -9.54 -6.84 -8.37
N ALA A 59 -9.70 -6.61 -9.67
CA ALA A 59 -8.57 -6.40 -10.59
C ALA A 59 -7.68 -5.21 -10.17
N LEU A 60 -8.30 -4.09 -9.77
CA LEU A 60 -7.56 -2.93 -9.29
C LEU A 60 -6.80 -3.23 -7.99
N ALA A 61 -7.42 -3.94 -7.04
CA ALA A 61 -6.77 -4.30 -5.79
C ALA A 61 -5.59 -5.27 -6.00
N HIS A 62 -5.73 -6.24 -6.92
CA HIS A 62 -4.65 -7.12 -7.35
C HIS A 62 -3.48 -6.32 -7.94
N ALA A 63 -3.77 -5.39 -8.84
CA ALA A 63 -2.74 -4.52 -9.42
C ALA A 63 -1.99 -3.68 -8.37
N LYS A 64 -2.59 -3.38 -7.20
CA LYS A 64 -1.93 -2.65 -6.11
C LYS A 64 -0.95 -3.49 -5.28
N VAL A 65 -1.04 -4.82 -5.35
CA VAL A 65 -0.22 -5.74 -4.56
C VAL A 65 0.63 -6.68 -5.43
N ALA A 66 0.60 -6.49 -6.75
CA ALA A 66 1.29 -7.34 -7.72
C ALA A 66 2.80 -7.45 -7.45
N ASP A 67 3.45 -6.37 -6.99
CA ASP A 67 4.89 -6.34 -6.73
C ASP A 67 5.33 -7.19 -5.54
N VAL A 68 4.39 -7.59 -4.66
CA VAL A 68 4.69 -8.31 -3.41
C VAL A 68 4.01 -9.68 -3.33
N ALA A 69 3.28 -10.07 -4.38
CA ALA A 69 2.52 -11.32 -4.41
C ALA A 69 2.96 -12.19 -5.59
N ASP A 70 3.71 -13.25 -5.29
CA ASP A 70 4.18 -14.23 -6.25
C ASP A 70 3.33 -15.52 -6.27
N ASP A 71 2.45 -15.69 -5.27
CA ASP A 71 1.50 -16.80 -5.16
C ASP A 71 0.05 -16.29 -5.32
N PRO A 72 -0.83 -16.97 -6.10
CA PRO A 72 -2.22 -16.54 -6.29
C PRO A 72 -3.04 -16.44 -5.00
N ARG A 73 -2.80 -17.32 -4.02
CA ARG A 73 -3.49 -17.30 -2.71
C ARG A 73 -3.03 -16.09 -1.91
N LEU A 74 -1.75 -15.77 -1.97
CA LEU A 74 -1.17 -14.60 -1.33
C LEU A 74 -1.70 -13.32 -1.97
N ALA A 75 -1.75 -13.27 -3.30
CA ALA A 75 -2.28 -12.15 -4.07
C ALA A 75 -3.73 -11.85 -3.68
N GLU A 76 -4.60 -12.88 -3.64
CA GLU A 76 -6.01 -12.69 -3.26
C GLU A 76 -6.15 -12.20 -1.81
N ALA A 77 -5.40 -12.76 -0.87
CA ALA A 77 -5.44 -12.34 0.53
C ALA A 77 -4.98 -10.88 0.72
N LEU A 78 -3.87 -10.49 0.08
CA LEU A 78 -3.34 -9.13 0.12
C LEU A 78 -4.26 -8.14 -0.59
N ALA A 79 -4.81 -8.52 -1.75
CA ALA A 79 -5.74 -7.69 -2.51
C ALA A 79 -7.02 -7.43 -1.71
N ARG A 80 -7.56 -8.46 -1.04
CA ARG A 80 -8.74 -8.31 -0.16
C ARG A 80 -8.44 -7.39 1.03
N ALA A 81 -7.29 -7.54 1.67
CA ALA A 81 -6.87 -6.64 2.76
C ALA A 81 -6.69 -5.19 2.29
N CYS A 82 -6.10 -4.99 1.11
CA CYS A 82 -5.96 -3.70 0.45
C CYS A 82 -7.32 -3.04 0.17
N ALA A 83 -8.25 -3.78 -0.44
CA ALA A 83 -9.59 -3.27 -0.75
C ALA A 83 -10.40 -2.91 0.51
N GLN A 84 -10.30 -3.69 1.58
CA GLN A 84 -10.95 -3.37 2.86
C GLN A 84 -10.38 -2.10 3.51
N ALA A 85 -9.05 -1.91 3.45
CA ALA A 85 -8.42 -0.69 3.94
C ALA A 85 -8.83 0.53 3.10
N ALA A 86 -8.92 0.36 1.77
CA ALA A 86 -9.40 1.39 0.86
C ALA A 86 -10.86 1.79 1.14
N ALA A 87 -11.75 0.81 1.34
CA ALA A 87 -13.15 1.07 1.68
C ALA A 87 -13.30 1.87 2.98
N ARG A 88 -12.53 1.50 4.03
CA ARG A 88 -12.50 2.24 5.30
C ARG A 88 -12.02 3.68 5.12
N ALA A 89 -10.91 3.87 4.40
CA ALA A 89 -10.35 5.18 4.15
C ALA A 89 -11.24 6.05 3.24
N TYR A 90 -12.00 5.42 2.34
CA TYR A 90 -12.99 6.10 1.51
C TYR A 90 -14.19 6.60 2.34
N ALA A 91 -14.69 5.77 3.27
CA ALA A 91 -15.83 6.11 4.12
C ALA A 91 -15.48 7.12 5.22
N SER A 92 -14.25 7.11 5.70
CA SER A 92 -13.76 8.00 6.75
C SER A 92 -12.35 8.49 6.40
N PRO A 93 -12.23 9.48 5.50
CA PRO A 93 -10.93 10.02 5.15
C PRO A 93 -10.27 10.62 6.39
N GLY A 94 -9.01 10.25 6.64
CA GLY A 94 -8.25 10.76 7.76
C GLY A 94 -8.08 12.29 7.70
N PRO A 95 -7.87 12.96 8.85
CA PRO A 95 -7.53 14.38 8.86
C PRO A 95 -6.26 14.61 8.05
N ARG A 96 -6.24 15.65 7.22
CA ARG A 96 -5.03 16.02 6.48
C ARG A 96 -3.90 16.28 7.48
N PRO A 97 -2.71 15.67 7.35
CA PRO A 97 -1.55 16.26 7.95
C PRO A 97 -1.42 17.66 7.33
N GLY A 98 -1.47 18.70 8.18
CA GLY A 98 -1.27 20.07 7.73
C GLY A 98 0.02 20.15 6.91
N SER A 99 -0.02 20.82 5.77
CA SER A 99 1.18 21.08 4.98
C SER A 99 2.16 21.87 5.85
N VAL A 100 3.29 21.25 6.20
CA VAL A 100 4.40 21.93 6.87
C VAL A 100 5.35 22.45 5.80
N SER A 101 5.36 23.76 5.61
CA SER A 101 6.37 24.44 4.79
C SER A 101 7.58 24.73 5.66
N PHE A 102 8.71 24.08 5.39
CA PHE A 102 9.99 24.45 5.98
C PHE A 102 10.84 25.19 4.94
N ARG A 103 11.44 26.31 5.34
CA ARG A 103 12.42 27.03 4.51
C ARG A 103 13.80 26.46 4.81
N ILE A 104 14.50 25.97 3.79
CA ILE A 104 15.93 25.67 3.90
C ILE A 104 16.66 27.02 3.75
N GLY A 105 17.14 27.56 4.87
CA GLY A 105 18.02 28.72 4.84
C GLY A 105 19.32 28.34 4.12
N ARG A 106 19.74 29.15 3.14
CA ARG A 106 21.09 29.05 2.58
C ARG A 106 22.08 29.42 3.68
N ASP A 107 22.96 28.48 4.00
CA ASP A 107 24.08 28.68 4.92
C ASP A 107 24.99 29.82 4.39
N PRO A 108 25.23 30.90 5.15
CA PRO A 108 26.10 32.00 4.72
C PRO A 108 27.61 31.68 4.81
N LEU A 109 28.04 30.47 5.20
CA LEU A 109 29.46 30.20 5.47
C LEU A 109 30.33 29.79 4.27
N ARG A 110 29.99 30.18 3.03
CA ARG A 110 30.82 29.85 1.85
C ARG A 110 31.34 31.05 1.04
N ASP A 111 31.51 32.21 1.66
CA ASP A 111 32.29 33.32 1.08
C ASP A 111 33.33 33.81 2.10
N SER A 112 34.37 33.01 2.29
CA SER A 112 35.62 33.45 2.92
C SER A 112 36.79 32.69 2.28
N ALA A 113 36.89 32.80 0.95
CA ALA A 113 38.06 32.36 0.20
C ALA A 113 38.32 33.34 -0.94
N SER A 114 38.76 34.55 -0.57
CA SER A 114 39.43 35.52 -1.45
C SER A 114 40.06 36.61 -0.58
N ALA A 115 41.23 36.32 -0.02
CA ALA A 115 42.23 37.30 0.38
C ALA A 115 43.57 36.57 0.60
N GLY A 116 44.52 36.79 -0.30
CA GLY A 116 45.86 36.20 -0.31
C GLY A 116 46.48 36.31 -1.68
#